data_AF-A0AAW0QAQ7-F1
#
_entry.id   AF-A0AAW0QAQ7-F1
#
_cell.length_a   1.000
_cell.length_b   1.000
_cell.length_c   1.000
_cell.angle_alpha   90.00
_cell.angle_beta   90.00
_cell.angle_gamma   90.00
#
_symmetry.space_group_name_H-M   'P 1'
#
loop_
_entity.id
_entity.type
_entity.pdbx_description
1 polymer ?
#
loop_
_entity_poly.entity_id
_entity_poly.type
_entity_poly.pdbx_seq_one_letter_code
_entity_poly.pdbx_strand_id
1 'polypeptide(L)'
;MVPADSDWVRINGKSSDGYPYAGMEKKYIYIERLAAQKLGLAVLSHRWNKERHLLGMDDRNNVGMMLFVAAADELPNFLLRLHEGLEWLTLSQNDKRKLSYVVKSLSDLSDVSPGTRVYKAARKLDEILSELGNQGQQRFVGQIIGILAITNTEFRDLVYGSLRGLRETVSSSIDLEMPSATLKVPKAFGVMQHFYGDWQEMFPNLTRDHETLNLSYTVVVLAVTSALVKCTMLTCCPSSSALMNAVLDIGDVAYMT
;
A
#
# COMPACT_ATOMS: atom_id res chain seq x y z
N MET A 1 13.75 -15.06 -0.90
CA MET A 1 12.56 -14.46 -0.25
C MET A 1 13.06 -13.77 0.99
N VAL A 2 12.66 -12.52 1.25
CA VAL A 2 13.04 -11.85 2.50
C VAL A 2 11.89 -12.05 3.48
N PRO A 3 12.14 -12.65 4.64
CA PRO A 3 11.12 -12.83 5.67
C PRO A 3 10.47 -11.51 6.10
N ALA A 4 9.19 -11.55 6.50
CA ALA A 4 8.44 -10.36 6.94
C ALA A 4 9.00 -9.67 8.20
N ASP A 5 9.81 -10.36 8.99
CA ASP A 5 10.49 -9.87 10.20
C ASP A 5 11.88 -9.24 9.93
N SER A 6 12.39 -9.35 8.70
CA SER A 6 13.67 -8.78 8.28
C SER A 6 13.70 -7.26 8.40
N ASP A 7 14.85 -6.72 8.80
CA ASP A 7 15.16 -5.29 8.79
C ASP A 7 15.35 -4.73 7.38
N TRP A 8 15.43 -5.60 6.37
CA TRP A 8 15.54 -5.24 4.97
C TRP A 8 14.24 -5.55 4.22
N VAL A 9 13.85 -4.64 3.34
CA VAL A 9 12.75 -4.80 2.39
C VAL A 9 13.33 -5.01 1.00
N ARG A 10 12.93 -6.11 0.35
CA ARG A 10 13.31 -6.38 -1.03
C ARG A 10 12.36 -5.69 -2.00
N ILE A 11 12.92 -4.97 -2.96
CA ILE A 11 12.15 -4.30 -4.02
C ILE A 11 12.16 -5.18 -5.26
N ASN A 12 10.99 -5.73 -5.60
CA ASN A 12 10.78 -6.48 -6.84
C ASN A 12 10.37 -5.54 -7.98
N GLY A 13 11.22 -4.56 -8.30
CA GLY A 13 10.96 -3.64 -9.41
C GLY A 13 11.32 -4.27 -10.76
N LYS A 14 10.46 -4.10 -11.76
CA LYS A 14 10.87 -4.17 -13.17
C LYS A 14 11.46 -2.81 -13.54
N SER A 15 12.48 -2.77 -14.40
CA SER A 15 12.91 -1.48 -14.97
C SER A 15 11.74 -0.85 -15.74
N SER A 16 11.76 0.47 -15.92
CA SER A 16 10.72 1.21 -16.64
C SER A 16 10.42 0.69 -18.05
N ASP A 17 11.34 -0.09 -18.62
CA ASP A 17 11.26 -0.59 -19.98
C ASP A 17 10.68 -2.01 -20.07
N GLY A 18 10.20 -2.57 -18.95
CA GLY A 18 9.62 -3.92 -18.91
C GLY A 18 10.63 -5.06 -19.09
N TYR A 19 11.89 -4.74 -19.35
CA TYR A 19 12.99 -5.70 -19.42
C TYR A 19 13.71 -5.77 -18.06
N PRO A 20 14.08 -6.98 -17.58
CA PRO A 20 15.18 -7.07 -16.62
C PRO A 20 16.41 -6.43 -17.28
N TYR A 21 17.12 -5.55 -16.58
CA TYR A 21 18.31 -4.85 -17.08
C TYR A 21 19.09 -5.73 -18.05
N ALA A 22 19.02 -5.43 -19.34
CA ALA A 22 19.71 -6.21 -20.35
C ALA A 22 21.21 -6.14 -20.06
N GLY A 23 21.77 -7.22 -19.51
CA GLY A 23 23.19 -7.34 -19.19
C GLY A 23 23.60 -7.17 -17.73
N MET A 24 22.69 -6.99 -16.77
CA MET A 24 23.01 -7.20 -15.35
C MET A 24 22.32 -8.48 -14.87
N GLU A 25 23.09 -9.39 -14.27
CA GLU A 25 22.56 -10.45 -13.40
C GLU A 25 21.43 -9.90 -12.53
N LYS A 26 20.40 -10.70 -12.20
CA LYS A 26 19.22 -10.27 -11.44
C LYS A 26 19.62 -9.67 -10.08
N LYS A 27 20.04 -8.41 -10.05
CA LYS A 27 20.41 -7.69 -8.84
C LYS A 27 19.14 -7.45 -8.06
N TYR A 28 19.08 -8.05 -6.87
CA TYR A 28 18.02 -7.76 -5.93
C TYR A 28 18.39 -6.45 -5.22
N ILE A 29 17.45 -5.50 -5.21
CA ILE A 29 17.60 -4.22 -4.53
C ILE A 29 16.93 -4.34 -3.17
N TYR A 30 17.65 -3.91 -2.14
CA TYR A 30 17.16 -3.89 -0.77
C TYR A 30 17.26 -2.48 -0.19
N ILE A 31 16.28 -2.13 0.63
CA ILE A 31 16.24 -0.90 1.40
C ILE A 31 15.94 -1.26 2.85
N GLU A 32 16.48 -0.52 3.80
CA GLU A 32 16.14 -0.70 5.21
C GLU A 32 14.63 -0.49 5.44
N ARG A 33 14.02 -1.34 6.26
CA ARG A 33 12.58 -1.35 6.55
C ARG A 33 12.12 0.02 7.05
N LEU A 34 12.84 0.61 7.99
CA LEU A 34 12.51 1.92 8.53
C LEU A 34 12.46 3.00 7.43
N ALA A 35 13.45 3.02 6.53
CA ALA A 35 13.48 3.95 5.41
C ALA A 35 12.33 3.70 4.43
N ALA A 36 12.04 2.43 4.09
CA ALA A 36 10.91 2.07 3.25
C ALA A 36 9.57 2.49 3.86
N GLN A 37 9.42 2.34 5.18
CA GLN A 37 8.21 2.69 5.90
C GLN A 37 8.02 4.20 6.02
N LYS A 38 9.10 4.97 6.22
CA LYS A 38 9.09 6.44 6.12
C LYS A 38 8.65 6.92 4.73
N LEU A 39 9.16 6.29 3.67
CA LEU A 39 8.72 6.53 2.30
C LEU A 39 7.23 6.22 2.11
N GLY A 40 6.77 5.08 2.61
CA GLY A 40 5.36 4.70 2.61
C GLY A 40 4.48 5.75 3.29
N LEU A 41 4.86 6.18 4.50
CA LEU A 41 4.14 7.22 5.24
C LEU A 41 4.07 8.53 4.46
N ALA A 42 5.16 8.94 3.81
CA ALA A 42 5.20 10.15 3.02
C ALA A 42 4.17 10.12 1.87
N VAL A 43 4.09 9.01 1.12
CA VAL A 43 3.07 8.83 0.06
C VAL A 43 1.65 8.89 0.62
N LEU A 44 1.40 8.21 1.74
CA LEU A 44 0.07 8.16 2.35
C LEU A 44 -0.39 9.53 2.85
N SER A 45 0.54 10.29 3.41
CA SER A 45 0.29 11.61 4.00
C SER A 45 0.31 12.75 2.98
N HIS A 46 0.72 12.46 1.74
CA HIS A 46 0.82 13.45 0.67
C HIS A 46 -0.55 14.03 0.29
N ARG A 47 -0.59 15.35 0.04
CA ARG A 47 -1.81 16.06 -0.40
C ARG A 47 -1.89 16.09 -1.93
N TRP A 48 -2.75 15.24 -2.50
CA TRP A 48 -2.86 15.06 -3.94
C TRP A 48 -3.64 16.18 -4.67
N ASN A 49 -2.96 16.89 -5.58
CA ASN A 49 -3.57 17.95 -6.40
C ASN A 49 -4.40 17.39 -7.59
N LYS A 50 -5.39 18.13 -8.10
CA LYS A 50 -6.25 17.76 -9.24
C LYS A 50 -5.45 17.66 -10.54
N GLU A 51 -4.38 18.43 -10.64
CA GLU A 51 -3.61 18.63 -11.87
C GLU A 51 -2.33 17.78 -11.96
N ARG A 52 -2.11 16.81 -11.05
CA ARG A 52 -0.92 15.92 -10.98
C ARG A 52 0.42 16.62 -10.71
N HIS A 53 0.41 17.92 -10.46
CA HIS A 53 1.63 18.67 -10.18
C HIS A 53 2.24 18.23 -8.84
N LEU A 54 3.15 17.27 -8.93
CA LEU A 54 4.26 17.09 -8.00
C LEU A 54 5.42 17.84 -8.66
N LEU A 55 5.89 18.92 -8.04
CA LEU A 55 6.97 19.75 -8.58
C LEU A 55 8.31 19.00 -8.45
N GLY A 56 9.03 18.78 -9.56
CA GLY A 56 10.43 18.34 -9.61
C GLY A 56 10.74 17.03 -10.35
N MET A 57 11.35 17.12 -11.55
CA MET A 57 12.14 16.01 -12.12
C MET A 57 13.32 15.70 -11.17
N ASP A 58 13.85 14.49 -11.01
CA ASP A 58 14.30 13.55 -12.03
C ASP A 58 14.45 12.13 -11.41
N ASP A 59 14.49 11.13 -12.29
CA ASP A 59 14.87 9.73 -12.08
C ASP A 59 13.82 8.71 -11.59
N ARG A 60 13.12 8.10 -12.55
CA ARG A 60 12.27 6.90 -12.37
C ARG A 60 13.07 5.67 -11.93
N ASN A 61 14.41 5.72 -11.99
CA ASN A 61 15.28 4.64 -11.55
C ASN A 61 15.66 4.75 -10.06
N ASN A 62 15.10 5.72 -9.33
CA ASN A 62 15.29 5.80 -7.89
C ASN A 62 14.63 4.59 -7.19
N VAL A 63 15.38 3.95 -6.27
CA VAL A 63 14.97 2.85 -5.39
C VAL A 63 13.60 3.10 -4.76
N GLY A 64 13.32 4.32 -4.28
CA GLY A 64 12.03 4.69 -3.71
C GLY A 64 10.89 4.64 -4.73
N MET A 65 11.12 5.05 -5.98
CA MET A 65 10.10 4.93 -7.03
C MET A 65 9.84 3.49 -7.42
N MET A 66 10.87 2.65 -7.43
CA MET A 66 10.71 1.21 -7.72
C MET A 66 9.83 0.52 -6.67
N LEU A 67 9.93 0.90 -5.39
CA LEU A 67 9.05 0.42 -4.32
C LEU A 67 7.57 0.72 -4.63
N PHE A 68 7.26 1.95 -5.02
CA PHE A 68 5.89 2.37 -5.31
C PHE A 68 5.35 1.79 -6.61
N VAL A 69 6.20 1.63 -7.64
CA VAL A 69 5.82 0.95 -8.89
C VAL A 69 5.44 -0.50 -8.62
N ALA A 70 6.25 -1.23 -7.83
CA ALA A 70 5.96 -2.62 -7.49
C ALA A 70 4.63 -2.77 -6.73
N ALA A 71 4.30 -1.84 -5.83
CA ALA A 71 3.00 -1.83 -5.17
C ALA A 71 1.86 -1.47 -6.15
N ALA A 72 2.05 -0.45 -7.00
CA ALA A 72 1.05 0.00 -7.96
C ALA A 72 0.66 -1.08 -8.99
N ASP A 73 1.61 -1.92 -9.41
CA ASP A 73 1.41 -3.02 -10.37
C ASP A 73 0.37 -4.06 -9.89
N GLU A 74 0.16 -4.18 -8.58
CA GLU A 74 -0.80 -5.12 -8.01
C GLU A 74 -2.23 -4.58 -7.97
N LEU A 75 -2.42 -3.26 -8.12
CA LEU A 75 -3.73 -2.60 -8.00
C LEU A 75 -4.80 -3.20 -8.93
N PRO A 76 -4.58 -3.43 -10.24
CA PRO A 76 -5.65 -3.92 -11.13
C PRO A 76 -6.23 -5.27 -10.68
N ASN A 77 -5.36 -6.22 -10.32
CA ASN A 77 -5.77 -7.52 -9.82
C ASN A 77 -6.49 -7.39 -8.48
N PHE A 78 -5.99 -6.53 -7.60
CA PHE A 78 -6.61 -6.27 -6.30
C PHE A 78 -8.02 -5.68 -6.45
N LEU A 79 -8.21 -4.72 -7.36
CA LEU A 79 -9.49 -4.10 -7.66
C LEU A 79 -10.51 -5.10 -8.24
N LEU A 80 -10.07 -5.98 -9.13
CA LEU A 80 -10.93 -7.05 -9.65
C LEU A 80 -11.46 -7.93 -8.52
N ARG A 81 -10.58 -8.36 -7.60
CA ARG A 81 -10.97 -9.19 -6.44
C ARG A 81 -11.83 -8.43 -5.44
N LEU A 82 -11.51 -7.17 -5.18
CA LEU A 82 -12.32 -6.31 -4.33
C LEU A 82 -13.74 -6.18 -4.87
N HIS A 83 -13.90 -6.04 -6.18
CA HIS A 83 -15.21 -5.98 -6.83
C HIS A 83 -16.00 -7.27 -6.63
N GLU A 84 -15.38 -8.44 -6.83
CA GLU A 84 -15.99 -9.76 -6.61
C GLU A 84 -16.39 -9.96 -5.13
N GLY A 85 -15.57 -9.49 -4.20
CA GLY A 85 -15.75 -9.68 -2.75
C GLY A 85 -16.58 -8.60 -2.04
N LEU A 86 -17.06 -7.58 -2.76
CA LEU A 86 -17.61 -6.36 -2.18
C LEU A 86 -18.84 -6.59 -1.29
N GLU A 87 -19.65 -7.59 -1.63
CA GLU A 87 -20.85 -7.94 -0.86
C GLU A 87 -20.54 -8.39 0.58
N TRP A 88 -19.36 -8.94 0.82
CA TRP A 88 -18.91 -9.47 2.10
C TRP A 88 -18.29 -8.41 3.01
N LEU A 89 -17.95 -7.23 2.47
CA LEU A 89 -17.44 -6.14 3.30
C LEU A 89 -18.56 -5.57 4.18
N THR A 90 -18.20 -5.21 5.41
CA THR A 90 -19.09 -4.59 6.40
C THR A 90 -19.28 -3.10 6.10
N LEU A 91 -19.91 -2.80 4.97
CA LEU A 91 -20.20 -1.45 4.46
C LEU A 91 -21.70 -1.27 4.21
N SER A 92 -22.18 -0.03 4.24
CA SER A 92 -23.55 0.27 3.85
C SER A 92 -23.78 -0.07 2.38
N GLN A 93 -25.03 -0.38 1.99
CA GLN A 93 -25.36 -0.66 0.59
C GLN A 93 -25.07 0.53 -0.33
N ASN A 94 -25.19 1.75 0.18
CA ASN A 94 -24.84 2.95 -0.56
C ASN A 94 -23.33 3.02 -0.84
N ASP A 95 -22.51 2.73 0.17
CA ASP A 95 -21.05 2.75 0.05
C ASP A 95 -20.54 1.64 -0.86
N LYS A 96 -21.15 0.45 -0.79
CA LYS A 96 -20.89 -0.65 -1.74
C LYS A 96 -21.17 -0.21 -3.18
N ARG A 97 -22.31 0.45 -3.43
CA ARG A 97 -22.63 0.95 -4.79
C ARG A 97 -21.64 2.00 -5.28
N LYS A 98 -21.26 2.97 -4.43
CA LYS A 98 -20.25 3.98 -4.75
C LYS A 98 -18.91 3.32 -5.11
N LEU A 99 -18.46 2.37 -4.29
CA LEU A 99 -17.19 1.69 -4.48
C LEU A 99 -17.20 0.83 -5.75
N SER A 100 -18.24 0.00 -5.96
CA SER A 100 -18.40 -0.83 -7.17
C SER A 100 -18.31 -0.01 -8.45
N TYR A 101 -19.01 1.13 -8.52
CA TYR A 101 -19.02 1.99 -9.71
C TYR A 101 -17.63 2.49 -10.08
N VAL A 102 -16.84 2.93 -9.09
CA VAL A 102 -15.49 3.48 -9.34
C VAL A 102 -14.45 2.40 -9.56
N VAL A 103 -14.55 1.28 -8.84
CA VAL A 103 -13.67 0.11 -9.05
C VAL A 103 -13.82 -0.41 -10.48
N LYS A 104 -15.05 -0.59 -10.97
CA LYS A 104 -15.30 -1.02 -12.35
C LYS A 104 -14.71 -0.04 -13.37
N SER A 105 -14.88 1.26 -13.12
CA SER A 105 -14.31 2.31 -13.98
C SER A 105 -12.78 2.27 -14.06
N LEU A 106 -12.10 1.81 -13.00
CA LEU A 106 -10.63 1.67 -12.97
C LEU A 106 -10.16 0.38 -13.63
N SER A 107 -10.86 -0.73 -13.40
CA SER A 107 -10.58 -2.01 -14.06
C SER A 107 -10.69 -1.91 -15.58
N ASP A 108 -11.63 -1.11 -16.08
CA ASP A 108 -11.82 -0.88 -17.52
C ASP A 108 -10.74 0.04 -18.14
N LEU A 109 -9.94 0.75 -17.32
CA LEU A 109 -8.92 1.71 -17.76
C LEU A 109 -7.50 1.13 -17.80
N SER A 110 -7.27 -0.07 -17.25
CA SER A 110 -5.91 -0.65 -17.07
C SER A 110 -5.20 -0.98 -18.38
N ASP A 111 -5.92 -1.16 -19.49
CA ASP A 111 -5.32 -1.80 -20.66
C ASP A 111 -4.83 -0.85 -21.76
N VAL A 112 -5.30 0.42 -21.84
CA VAL A 112 -4.98 1.28 -23.02
C VAL A 112 -5.00 2.80 -22.74
N SER A 113 -5.17 3.25 -21.49
CA SER A 113 -5.48 4.67 -21.25
C SER A 113 -4.24 5.56 -20.99
N PRO A 114 -4.19 6.81 -21.52
CA PRO A 114 -3.14 7.77 -21.17
C PRO A 114 -3.06 7.93 -19.66
N GLY A 115 -1.85 8.14 -19.13
CA GLY A 115 -1.62 8.39 -17.70
C GLY A 115 -2.59 9.44 -17.13
N THR A 116 -3.04 10.39 -17.97
CA THR A 116 -4.11 11.39 -17.74
C THR A 116 -5.43 10.86 -17.17
N ARG A 117 -5.90 9.71 -17.66
CA ARG A 117 -7.18 9.11 -17.26
C ARG A 117 -7.05 8.25 -16.01
N VAL A 118 -5.98 7.45 -15.94
CA VAL A 118 -5.73 6.53 -14.81
C VAL A 118 -5.65 7.30 -13.49
N TYR A 119 -4.87 8.38 -13.40
CA TYR A 119 -4.84 9.21 -12.17
C TYR A 119 -6.20 9.80 -11.81
N LYS A 120 -7.01 10.25 -12.79
CA LYS A 120 -8.30 10.88 -12.48
C LYS A 120 -9.24 9.86 -11.85
N ALA A 121 -9.23 8.64 -12.37
CA ALA A 121 -9.99 7.53 -11.83
C ALA A 121 -9.44 7.08 -10.46
N ALA A 122 -8.12 6.96 -10.33
CA ALA A 122 -7.44 6.60 -9.07
C ALA A 122 -7.71 7.65 -7.98
N ARG A 123 -7.63 8.94 -8.31
CA ARG A 123 -7.98 10.04 -7.41
C ARG A 123 -9.44 9.98 -6.97
N LYS A 124 -10.37 9.71 -7.89
CA LYS A 124 -11.79 9.57 -7.54
C LYS A 124 -12.01 8.40 -6.57
N LEU A 125 -11.25 7.31 -6.74
CA LEU A 125 -11.26 6.20 -5.80
C LEU A 125 -10.66 6.60 -4.44
N ASP A 126 -9.53 7.32 -4.40
CA ASP A 126 -8.91 7.83 -3.16
C ASP A 126 -9.87 8.75 -2.39
N GLU A 127 -10.63 9.60 -3.09
CA GLU A 127 -11.64 10.47 -2.50
C GLU A 127 -12.76 9.65 -1.82
N ILE A 128 -13.27 8.61 -2.48
CA ILE A 128 -14.28 7.70 -1.89
C ILE A 128 -13.70 6.91 -0.71
N LEU A 129 -12.52 6.33 -0.86
CA LEU A 129 -11.86 5.58 0.21
C LEU A 129 -11.57 6.46 1.42
N SER A 130 -11.26 7.74 1.18
CA SER A 130 -11.08 8.74 2.23
C SER A 130 -12.38 9.04 2.97
N GLU A 131 -13.55 9.05 2.31
CA GLU A 131 -14.85 9.16 2.98
C GLU A 131 -15.13 7.94 3.86
N LEU A 132 -14.73 6.74 3.42
CA LEU A 132 -15.01 5.47 4.10
C LEU A 132 -14.07 5.16 5.26
N GLY A 133 -12.83 5.69 5.26
CA GLY A 133 -11.77 5.28 6.20
C GLY A 133 -11.24 6.34 7.18
N ASN A 134 -11.70 7.60 7.13
CA ASN A 134 -11.04 8.72 7.83
C ASN A 134 -11.74 9.25 9.10
N GLN A 135 -12.20 8.40 10.03
CA GLN A 135 -12.69 8.91 11.32
C GLN A 135 -11.88 8.40 12.52
N GLY A 136 -11.32 9.34 13.30
CA GLY A 136 -10.65 9.08 14.57
C GLY A 136 -9.43 8.15 14.46
N GLN A 137 -9.36 7.16 15.36
CA GLN A 137 -8.28 6.17 15.42
C GLN A 137 -8.13 5.33 14.13
N GLN A 138 -9.18 5.23 13.31
CA GLN A 138 -9.12 4.49 12.03
C GLN A 138 -8.13 5.09 11.04
N ARG A 139 -7.87 6.40 11.11
CA ARG A 139 -6.89 7.06 10.24
C ARG A 139 -5.47 6.58 10.53
N PHE A 140 -5.11 6.48 11.81
CA PHE A 140 -3.80 5.98 12.23
C PHE A 140 -3.62 4.51 11.86
N VAL A 141 -4.62 3.68 12.16
CA VAL A 141 -4.64 2.26 11.78
C VAL A 141 -4.50 2.10 10.27
N GLY A 142 -5.26 2.87 9.50
CA GLY A 142 -5.20 2.86 8.04
C GLY A 142 -3.83 3.26 7.49
N GLN A 143 -3.14 4.20 8.13
CA GLN A 143 -1.76 4.56 7.77
C GLN A 143 -0.79 3.40 8.02
N ILE A 144 -0.86 2.73 9.18
CA ILE A 144 -0.02 1.56 9.46
C ILE A 144 -0.23 0.46 8.42
N ILE A 145 -1.49 0.10 8.18
CA ILE A 145 -1.82 -0.95 7.21
C ILE A 145 -1.37 -0.54 5.81
N GLY A 146 -1.57 0.72 5.44
CA GLY A 146 -1.10 1.24 4.16
C GLY A 146 0.42 1.18 4.01
N ILE A 147 1.18 1.46 5.07
CA ILE A 147 2.64 1.35 5.07
C ILE A 147 3.06 -0.11 4.86
N LEU A 148 2.44 -1.05 5.60
CA LEU A 148 2.70 -2.48 5.42
C LEU A 148 2.32 -2.93 4.00
N ALA A 149 1.21 -2.43 3.46
CA ALA A 149 0.81 -2.70 2.08
C ALA A 149 1.88 -2.23 1.09
N ILE A 150 2.46 -1.04 1.26
CA ILE A 150 3.48 -0.54 0.33
C ILE A 150 4.79 -1.32 0.46
N THR A 151 5.19 -1.62 1.69
CA THR A 151 6.56 -2.07 2.01
C THR A 151 6.72 -3.58 2.13
N ASN A 152 5.62 -4.33 2.28
CA ASN A 152 5.69 -5.77 2.53
C ASN A 152 4.82 -6.54 1.51
N THR A 153 5.48 -7.21 0.56
CA THR A 153 4.79 -8.02 -0.47
C THR A 153 4.06 -9.22 0.15
N GLU A 154 4.61 -9.88 1.17
CA GLU A 154 3.93 -11.01 1.81
C GLU A 154 2.62 -10.59 2.49
N PHE A 155 2.60 -9.39 3.07
CA PHE A 155 1.38 -8.80 3.63
C PHE A 155 0.34 -8.54 2.53
N ARG A 156 0.74 -7.91 1.42
CA ARG A 156 -0.16 -7.69 0.29
C ARG A 156 -0.72 -8.99 -0.28
N ASP A 157 0.14 -9.98 -0.50
CA ASP A 157 -0.24 -11.31 -1.00
C ASP A 157 -1.23 -11.99 -0.06
N LEU A 158 -1.02 -11.87 1.26
CA LEU A 158 -1.94 -12.41 2.26
C LEU A 158 -3.31 -11.74 2.19
N VAL A 159 -3.36 -10.40 2.11
CA VAL A 159 -4.63 -9.67 2.00
C VAL A 159 -5.31 -10.00 0.67
N TYR A 160 -4.55 -10.04 -0.43
CA TYR A 160 -5.07 -10.43 -1.75
C TYR A 160 -5.65 -11.86 -1.73
N GLY A 161 -4.93 -12.82 -1.16
CA GLY A 161 -5.39 -14.20 -1.02
C GLY A 161 -6.63 -14.31 -0.13
N SER A 162 -6.70 -13.49 0.92
CA SER A 162 -7.84 -13.44 1.84
C SER A 162 -9.10 -12.84 1.21
N LEU A 163 -8.98 -12.00 0.17
CA LEU A 163 -10.12 -11.57 -0.65
C LEU A 163 -10.81 -12.74 -1.36
N ARG A 164 -10.08 -13.81 -1.70
CA ARG A 164 -10.65 -15.01 -2.34
C ARG A 164 -11.56 -15.82 -1.40
N GLY A 165 -11.31 -15.73 -0.09
CA GLY A 165 -12.02 -16.45 0.96
C GLY A 165 -12.84 -15.54 1.89
N LEU A 166 -13.20 -14.33 1.43
CA LEU A 166 -13.78 -13.25 2.24
C LEU A 166 -14.92 -13.69 3.16
N ARG A 167 -15.77 -14.61 2.72
CA ARG A 167 -16.87 -15.17 3.52
C ARG A 167 -16.40 -15.86 4.82
N GLU A 168 -15.22 -16.48 4.79
CA GLU A 168 -14.60 -17.21 5.90
C GLU A 168 -13.66 -16.31 6.73
N THR A 169 -13.05 -15.29 6.11
CA THR A 169 -12.10 -14.36 6.76
C THR A 169 -12.77 -13.20 7.49
N VAL A 170 -14.01 -12.83 7.17
CA VAL A 170 -14.72 -11.72 7.85
C VAL A 170 -14.98 -11.99 9.34
N SER A 171 -15.00 -13.26 9.77
CA SER A 171 -15.12 -13.65 11.18
C SER A 171 -13.77 -13.72 11.93
N SER A 172 -12.64 -13.59 11.22
CA SER A 172 -11.31 -13.63 11.82
C SER A 172 -10.88 -12.24 12.31
N SER A 173 -10.39 -12.16 13.54
CA SER A 173 -9.89 -10.90 14.10
C SER A 173 -8.45 -10.64 13.67
N ILE A 174 -8.19 -9.41 13.22
CA ILE A 174 -6.84 -8.93 12.97
C ILE A 174 -6.46 -8.04 14.16
N ASP A 175 -5.37 -8.35 14.84
CA ASP A 175 -4.99 -7.65 16.05
C ASP A 175 -3.80 -6.73 15.79
N LEU A 176 -3.94 -5.47 16.17
CA LEU A 176 -2.87 -4.48 16.12
C LEU A 176 -2.36 -4.24 17.53
N GLU A 177 -1.16 -4.74 17.81
CA GLU A 177 -0.50 -4.58 19.10
C GLU A 177 0.33 -3.30 19.13
N MET A 178 -0.23 -2.27 19.75
CA MET A 178 0.37 -0.94 19.86
C MET A 178 1.77 -0.95 20.51
N PRO A 179 2.03 -1.72 21.60
CA PRO A 179 3.34 -1.70 22.26
C PRO A 179 4.47 -2.35 21.45
N SER A 180 4.21 -3.53 20.89
CA SER A 180 5.17 -4.35 20.12
C SER A 180 5.31 -3.91 18.67
N ALA A 181 4.56 -2.90 18.28
CA ALA A 181 4.47 -2.39 16.94
C ALA A 181 4.16 -3.46 15.86
N THR A 182 3.30 -4.42 16.20
CA THR A 182 3.06 -5.63 15.41
C THR A 182 1.60 -5.76 14.98
N LEU A 183 1.37 -6.01 13.69
CA LEU A 183 0.08 -6.43 13.16
C LEU A 183 0.04 -7.97 13.08
N LYS A 184 -0.91 -8.58 13.76
CA LYS A 184 -1.12 -10.03 13.79
C LYS A 184 -2.30 -10.38 12.90
N VAL A 185 -2.04 -11.15 11.85
CA VAL A 185 -3.05 -11.55 10.88
C VAL A 185 -3.22 -13.06 10.92
N PRO A 186 -4.45 -13.57 11.09
CA PRO A 186 -4.72 -15.00 10.99
C PRO A 186 -4.36 -15.56 9.62
N LYS A 187 -3.70 -16.71 9.61
CA LYS A 187 -3.39 -17.51 8.43
C LYS A 187 -4.08 -18.87 8.53
N ALA A 188 -4.01 -19.66 7.45
CA ALA A 188 -4.52 -21.01 7.42
C ALA A 188 -4.00 -21.87 8.59
N PHE A 189 -4.82 -22.81 9.04
CA PHE A 189 -4.51 -23.76 10.13
C PHE A 189 -4.24 -23.12 11.50
N GLY A 190 -4.80 -21.93 11.77
CA GLY A 190 -4.69 -21.28 13.08
C GLY A 190 -3.32 -20.67 13.37
N VAL A 191 -2.45 -20.57 12.35
CA VAL A 191 -1.15 -19.89 12.46
C VAL A 191 -1.39 -18.37 12.40
N MET A 192 -0.78 -17.61 13.30
CA MET A 192 -0.76 -16.15 13.21
C MET A 192 0.50 -15.70 12.47
N GLN A 193 0.33 -14.88 11.43
CA GLN A 193 1.46 -14.22 10.76
C GLN A 193 1.64 -12.82 11.36
N HIS A 194 2.89 -12.47 11.67
CA HIS A 194 3.25 -11.19 12.26
C HIS A 194 3.88 -10.28 11.22
N PHE A 195 3.45 -9.03 11.21
CA PHE A 195 3.99 -7.99 10.35
C PHE A 195 4.42 -6.80 11.23
N TYR A 196 5.69 -6.43 11.10
CA TYR A 196 6.32 -5.46 11.98
C TYR A 196 6.32 -4.07 11.35
N GLY A 197 5.92 -3.08 12.13
CA GLY A 197 6.01 -1.67 11.75
C GLY A 197 6.92 -0.91 12.71
N ASP A 198 7.76 -0.04 12.18
CA ASP A 198 8.57 0.91 12.95
C ASP A 198 7.74 2.17 13.28
N TRP A 199 6.45 1.99 13.59
CA TRP A 199 5.52 3.10 13.80
C TRP A 199 5.85 3.91 15.05
N GLN A 200 6.74 3.40 15.89
CA GLN A 200 7.22 4.15 17.03
C GLN A 200 7.98 5.41 16.62
N GLU A 201 8.82 5.27 15.61
CA GLU A 201 9.59 6.36 15.02
C GLU A 201 8.75 7.22 14.08
N MET A 202 7.79 6.60 13.38
CA MET A 202 6.95 7.32 12.42
C MET A 202 5.87 8.19 13.09
N PHE A 203 5.40 7.80 14.28
CA PHE A 203 4.37 8.50 15.04
C PHE A 203 4.80 8.72 16.50
N PRO A 204 5.80 9.58 16.74
CA PRO A 204 6.37 9.79 18.08
C PRO A 204 5.39 10.47 19.05
N ASN A 205 4.45 11.26 18.53
CA ASN A 205 3.52 12.05 19.33
C ASN A 205 2.21 11.33 19.66
N LEU A 206 2.02 10.10 19.18
CA LEU A 206 0.79 9.35 19.41
C LEU A 206 0.88 8.63 20.76
N THR A 207 0.00 8.96 21.69
CA THR A 207 -0.13 8.24 22.97
C THR A 207 -0.57 6.81 22.67
N ARG A 208 0.28 5.85 23.03
CA ARG A 208 0.02 4.43 22.85
C ARG A 208 -0.47 3.90 24.19
N ASP A 209 -1.78 3.97 24.40
CA ASP A 209 -2.38 3.21 25.49
C ASP A 209 -2.04 1.72 25.29
N HIS A 210 -1.95 0.94 26.36
CA HIS A 210 -1.54 -0.47 26.37
C HIS A 210 -2.54 -1.42 25.66
N GLU A 211 -3.28 -0.92 24.69
CA GLU A 211 -4.43 -1.58 24.08
C GLU A 211 -4.03 -2.33 22.80
N THR A 212 -4.54 -3.54 22.67
CA THR A 212 -4.55 -4.27 21.39
C THR A 212 -5.83 -3.86 20.67
N LEU A 213 -5.71 -3.31 19.46
CA LEU A 213 -6.87 -2.92 18.67
C LEU A 213 -7.32 -4.09 17.80
N ASN A 214 -8.58 -4.48 17.94
CA ASN A 214 -9.20 -5.47 17.08
C ASN A 214 -9.74 -4.80 15.81
N LEU A 215 -9.23 -5.24 14.65
CA LEU A 215 -9.49 -4.63 13.37
C LEU A 215 -10.39 -5.54 12.54
N SER A 216 -11.44 -4.94 11.96
CA SER A 216 -12.25 -5.64 10.98
C SER A 216 -11.48 -5.77 9.66
N TYR A 217 -11.71 -6.87 8.96
CA TYR A 217 -11.11 -7.12 7.66
C TYR A 217 -11.42 -6.01 6.64
N THR A 218 -12.61 -5.39 6.74
CA THR A 218 -13.01 -4.25 5.92
C THR A 218 -12.04 -3.07 6.06
N VAL A 219 -11.59 -2.74 7.28
CA VAL A 219 -10.62 -1.67 7.51
C VAL A 219 -9.30 -1.98 6.81
N VAL A 220 -8.85 -3.23 6.90
CA VAL A 220 -7.60 -3.67 6.25
C VAL A 220 -7.68 -3.55 4.74
N VAL A 221 -8.74 -4.07 4.14
CA VAL A 221 -8.94 -4.03 2.68
C VAL A 221 -9.01 -2.60 2.16
N LEU A 222 -9.76 -1.72 2.84
CA LEU A 222 -9.87 -0.32 2.42
C LEU A 222 -8.53 0.42 2.52
N ALA A 223 -7.78 0.19 3.61
CA ALA A 223 -6.47 0.80 3.81
C ALA A 223 -5.44 0.32 2.78
N VAL A 224 -5.39 -0.99 2.50
CA VAL A 224 -4.55 -1.56 1.44
C VAL A 224 -4.92 -0.95 0.09
N THR A 225 -6.22 -0.92 -0.24
CA THR A 225 -6.70 -0.34 -1.51
C THR A 225 -6.26 1.12 -1.64
N SER A 226 -6.42 1.93 -0.58
CA SER A 226 -6.01 3.35 -0.59
C SER A 226 -4.51 3.50 -0.81
N ALA A 227 -3.70 2.67 -0.17
CA ALA A 227 -2.25 2.69 -0.32
C ALA A 227 -1.81 2.36 -1.77
N LEU A 228 -2.38 1.32 -2.36
CA LEU A 228 -2.11 0.94 -3.75
C LEU A 228 -2.56 2.03 -4.72
N VAL A 229 -3.74 2.63 -4.50
CA VAL A 229 -4.26 3.74 -5.30
C VAL A 229 -3.32 4.95 -5.26
N LYS A 230 -2.83 5.33 -4.08
CA LYS A 230 -1.87 6.44 -3.95
C LYS A 230 -0.54 6.14 -4.65
N CYS A 231 -0.08 4.89 -4.62
CA CYS A 231 1.08 4.47 -5.42
C CYS A 231 0.82 4.61 -6.92
N THR A 232 -0.34 4.16 -7.41
CA THR A 232 -0.72 4.35 -8.83
C THR A 232 -0.88 5.82 -9.22
N MET A 233 -1.38 6.65 -8.32
CA MET A 233 -1.42 8.10 -8.55
C MET A 233 -0.01 8.67 -8.70
N LEU A 234 0.94 8.22 -7.86
CA LEU A 234 2.35 8.61 -7.94
C LEU A 234 2.98 8.20 -9.29
N THR A 235 2.74 6.98 -9.76
CA THR A 235 3.31 6.51 -11.04
C THR A 235 2.72 7.24 -12.25
N CYS A 236 1.51 7.80 -12.12
CA CYS A 236 0.89 8.63 -13.15
C CYS A 236 1.34 10.10 -13.14
N CYS A 237 2.06 10.53 -12.11
CA CYS A 237 2.59 11.89 -12.02
C CYS A 237 3.86 12.03 -12.87
N PRO A 238 4.04 13.17 -13.55
CA PRO A 238 5.23 13.42 -14.36
C PRO A 238 6.52 13.57 -13.55
N SER A 239 6.44 13.71 -12.22
CA SER A 239 7.60 13.88 -11.33
C SER A 239 7.26 13.45 -9.89
N SER A 240 8.21 12.93 -9.12
CA SER A 240 8.03 12.50 -7.72
C SER A 240 9.17 12.95 -6.79
N SER A 241 10.13 13.74 -7.30
CA SER A 241 11.38 14.02 -6.59
C SER A 241 11.18 14.85 -5.32
N ALA A 242 10.22 15.77 -5.27
CA ALA A 242 9.93 16.52 -4.04
C ALA A 242 9.47 15.64 -2.87
N LEU A 243 8.74 14.55 -3.16
CA LEU A 243 8.37 13.59 -2.12
C LEU A 243 9.58 12.81 -1.65
N MET A 244 10.43 12.38 -2.59
CA MET A 244 11.65 11.66 -2.27
C MET A 244 12.61 12.53 -1.47
N ASN A 245 12.86 13.78 -1.89
CA ASN A 245 13.73 14.75 -1.23
C ASN A 245 13.23 15.17 0.16
N ALA A 246 11.92 15.16 0.39
CA ALA A 246 11.36 15.39 1.72
C ALA A 246 11.62 14.23 2.70
N VAL A 247 12.02 13.06 2.19
CA VAL A 247 12.28 11.84 2.97
C VAL A 247 13.78 11.44 2.91
N LEU A 248 14.52 11.92 1.91
CA LEU A 248 15.90 11.54 1.58
C LEU A 248 16.95 12.25 2.44
N ASP A 249 17.19 11.69 3.63
CA ASP A 249 18.51 11.18 4.02
C ASP A 249 18.42 9.64 3.94
N ILE A 250 18.20 9.05 2.75
CA ILE A 250 18.06 7.58 2.65
C ILE A 250 19.42 6.96 2.99
N GLY A 251 19.45 6.27 4.13
CA GLY A 251 20.55 5.42 4.57
C GLY A 251 20.83 4.26 3.61
N ASP A 252 21.95 3.61 3.84
CA ASP A 252 22.63 2.63 2.98
C ASP A 252 21.72 1.75 2.10
N VAL A 253 21.83 1.93 0.78
CA VAL A 253 21.24 1.04 -0.23
C VAL A 253 22.20 -0.12 -0.48
N ALA A 254 21.74 -1.35 -0.28
CA ALA A 254 22.54 -2.55 -0.52
C ALA A 254 22.18 -3.21 -1.86
N TYR A 255 23.21 -3.51 -2.66
CA TYR A 255 23.10 -4.30 -3.89
C TYR A 255 23.67 -5.69 -3.65
N MET A 256 22.88 -6.74 -3.84
CA MET A 256 23.37 -8.12 -3.79
C MET A 256 23.29 -8.76 -5.17
N THR A 257 24.41 -9.34 -5.62
CA THR A 257 24.57 -10.16 -6.82
C THR A 257 24.16 -11.60 -6.56
#